data_AF-A0A365NB63-F1
#
_entry.id   AF-A0A365NB63-F1
#
_cell.length_a   1.000
_cell.length_b   1.000
_cell.length_c   1.000
_cell.angle_alpha   90.00
_cell.angle_beta   90.00
_cell.angle_gamma   90.00
#
_symmetry.space_group_name_H-M   'P 1'
#
loop_
_entity.id
_entity.type
_entity.pdbx_description
1 polymer ?
#
loop_
_entity_poly.entity_id
_entity_poly.type
_entity_poly.pdbx_seq_one_letter_code
_entity_poly.pdbx_strand_id
1 'polypeptide(L)'
;MSEANPIPIILCGKTEFIGQRVIEALKPEIEVVQFILPGDSGQVIIPALLASKSPPSHPDSSAIGSGNYNNAPRAVVLGGAFEESDIATLRDAVKTVNGARGVAWVRQNTTLPAPPVTSPEYPKLMTRRTKEAVIKLDEDGKLDGTYDGLEWY
;
A
#
# COMPACT_ATOMS: atom_id res chain seq x y z
N MET A 1 -11.76 -23.39 -12.35
CA MET A 1 -10.85 -22.94 -11.29
C MET A 1 -11.17 -21.48 -11.08
N SER A 2 -11.76 -21.11 -9.96
CA SER A 2 -12.04 -19.70 -9.65
C SER A 2 -10.72 -18.96 -9.60
N GLU A 3 -10.49 -18.01 -10.50
CA GLU A 3 -9.38 -17.07 -10.37
C GLU A 3 -9.52 -16.40 -9.00
N ALA A 4 -8.51 -16.55 -8.15
CA ALA A 4 -8.45 -15.79 -6.91
C ALA A 4 -8.33 -14.31 -7.32
N ASN A 5 -9.28 -13.48 -6.91
CA ASN A 5 -9.23 -12.05 -7.19
C ASN A 5 -7.95 -11.46 -6.57
N PRO A 6 -7.18 -10.62 -7.29
CA PRO A 6 -6.00 -9.97 -6.74
C PRO A 6 -6.34 -9.20 -5.46
N ILE A 7 -5.43 -9.23 -4.47
CA ILE A 7 -5.61 -8.48 -3.22
C ILE A 7 -5.40 -6.99 -3.53
N PRO A 8 -6.42 -6.12 -3.38
CA PRO A 8 -6.26 -4.69 -3.62
C PRO A 8 -5.50 -4.02 -2.48
N ILE A 9 -4.47 -3.26 -2.80
CA ILE A 9 -3.69 -2.48 -1.84
C ILE A 9 -3.49 -1.03 -2.30
N ILE A 10 -3.16 -0.17 -1.35
CA ILE A 10 -2.51 1.12 -1.61
C ILE A 10 -1.02 0.92 -1.45
N LEU A 11 -0.22 1.39 -2.41
CA LEU A 11 1.24 1.35 -2.35
C LEU A 11 1.82 2.74 -2.21
N CYS A 12 2.61 2.96 -1.16
CA CYS A 12 3.29 4.21 -0.88
C CYS A 12 4.78 4.08 -1.23
N GLY A 13 5.29 4.93 -2.12
CA GLY A 13 6.68 4.84 -2.57
C GLY A 13 7.26 6.18 -3.00
N LYS A 14 8.59 6.31 -2.96
CA LYS A 14 9.29 7.61 -3.19
C LYS A 14 9.16 8.17 -4.60
N THR A 15 9.15 7.31 -5.62
CA THR A 15 9.13 7.73 -7.02
C THR A 15 8.26 6.80 -7.84
N GLU A 16 7.54 7.36 -8.83
CA GLU A 16 6.71 6.57 -9.74
C GLU A 16 7.55 5.61 -10.59
N PHE A 17 8.77 6.00 -10.95
CA PHE A 17 9.70 5.15 -11.72
C PHE A 17 9.98 3.81 -11.01
N ILE A 18 10.19 3.83 -9.70
CA ILE A 18 10.35 2.59 -8.92
C ILE A 18 8.98 1.94 -8.70
N GLY A 19 7.96 2.73 -8.39
CA GLY A 19 6.58 2.28 -8.17
C GLY A 19 6.05 1.41 -9.31
N GLN A 20 6.19 1.84 -10.57
CA GLN A 20 5.74 1.08 -11.74
C GLN A 20 6.35 -0.33 -11.82
N ARG A 21 7.63 -0.47 -11.48
CA ARG A 21 8.31 -1.78 -11.49
C ARG A 21 7.81 -2.69 -10.37
N VAL A 22 7.58 -2.12 -9.20
CA VAL A 22 7.03 -2.86 -8.05
C VAL A 22 5.59 -3.29 -8.37
N ILE A 23 4.75 -2.40 -8.89
CA ILE A 23 3.37 -2.67 -9.29
C ILE A 23 3.30 -3.83 -10.29
N GLU A 24 4.13 -3.81 -11.33
CA GLU A 24 4.13 -4.89 -12.32
C GLU A 24 4.58 -6.22 -11.71
N ALA A 25 5.61 -6.19 -10.85
CA ALA A 25 6.12 -7.39 -10.21
C ALA A 25 5.18 -7.96 -9.13
N LEU A 26 4.23 -7.17 -8.61
CA LEU A 26 3.21 -7.59 -7.63
C LEU A 26 2.08 -8.42 -8.25
N LYS A 27 1.89 -8.35 -9.57
CA LYS A 27 0.90 -9.14 -10.28
C LYS A 27 1.31 -10.63 -10.37
N PRO A 28 0.33 -11.55 -10.56
CA PRO A 28 -1.12 -11.30 -10.57
C PRO A 28 -1.77 -11.26 -9.16
N GLU A 29 -1.05 -11.64 -8.11
CA GLU A 29 -1.64 -11.88 -6.78
C GLU A 29 -2.11 -10.61 -6.07
N ILE A 30 -1.48 -9.47 -6.37
CA ILE A 30 -1.75 -8.19 -5.73
C ILE A 30 -2.05 -7.12 -6.77
N GLU A 31 -3.13 -6.39 -6.56
CA GLU A 31 -3.51 -5.21 -7.33
C GLU A 31 -3.13 -3.95 -6.54
N VAL A 32 -2.36 -3.05 -7.15
CA VAL A 32 -2.15 -1.70 -6.58
C VAL A 32 -3.23 -0.77 -7.13
N VAL A 33 -4.24 -0.49 -6.31
CA VAL A 33 -5.38 0.37 -6.68
C VAL A 33 -4.94 1.81 -6.82
N GLN A 34 -4.14 2.29 -5.87
CA GLN A 34 -3.61 3.65 -5.84
C GLN A 34 -2.14 3.63 -5.40
N PHE A 35 -1.32 4.42 -6.09
CA PHE A 35 0.04 4.73 -5.67
C PHE A 35 0.09 6.10 -4.98
N ILE A 36 0.85 6.22 -3.90
CA ILE A 36 0.97 7.45 -3.11
C ILE A 36 2.45 7.82 -2.98
N LEU A 37 2.78 9.05 -3.36
CA LEU A 37 4.09 9.65 -3.14
C LEU A 37 4.17 10.25 -1.72
N PRO A 38 5.37 10.45 -1.15
CA PRO A 38 5.52 11.25 0.06
C PRO A 38 4.95 12.66 -0.13
N GLY A 39 4.27 13.18 0.90
CA GLY A 39 3.60 14.48 0.88
C GLY A 39 2.17 14.41 1.38
N ASP A 40 1.39 15.44 1.09
CA ASP A 40 0.07 15.64 1.71
C ASP A 40 -1.06 14.86 1.02
N SER A 41 -0.85 14.41 -0.22
CA SER A 41 -1.89 13.71 -1.00
C SER A 41 -2.41 12.44 -0.31
N GLY A 42 -1.53 11.71 0.38
CA GLY A 42 -1.89 10.51 1.13
C GLY A 42 -2.92 10.76 2.23
N GLN A 43 -2.88 11.93 2.88
CA GLN A 43 -3.77 12.27 4.00
C GLN A 43 -5.22 12.47 3.57
N VAL A 44 -5.47 12.73 2.28
CA VAL A 44 -6.84 12.91 1.74
C VAL A 44 -7.27 11.73 0.87
N ILE A 45 -6.34 11.12 0.12
CA ILE A 45 -6.65 10.02 -0.78
C ILE A 45 -6.85 8.70 -0.02
N ILE A 46 -5.97 8.36 0.94
CA ILE A 46 -6.05 7.09 1.66
C ILE A 46 -7.37 6.98 2.43
N PRO A 47 -7.79 7.96 3.25
CA PRO A 47 -9.05 7.85 3.99
C PRO A 47 -10.28 7.74 3.08
N ALA A 48 -10.30 8.44 1.93
CA ALA A 48 -11.39 8.37 0.98
C ALA A 48 -11.54 6.96 0.37
N LEU A 49 -10.42 6.37 -0.06
CA LEU A 49 -10.39 5.01 -0.62
C LEU A 49 -10.80 3.96 0.42
N LEU A 50 -10.34 4.10 1.67
CA LEU A 50 -10.70 3.19 2.75
C LEU A 50 -12.16 3.33 3.19
N ALA A 51 -12.79 4.48 2.94
CA ALA A 51 -14.22 4.70 3.08
C ALA A 51 -15.03 4.25 1.84
N SER A 52 -14.40 3.55 0.88
CA SER A 52 -15.00 3.12 -0.40
C SER A 52 -15.59 4.28 -1.20
N LYS A 53 -14.93 5.44 -1.16
CA LYS A 53 -15.27 6.63 -1.96
C LYS A 53 -14.22 6.83 -3.05
N SER A 54 -14.61 7.48 -4.13
CA SER A 54 -13.64 7.97 -5.12
C SER A 54 -12.67 8.95 -4.45
N PRO A 55 -11.37 8.87 -4.77
CA PRO A 55 -10.40 9.77 -4.17
C PRO A 55 -10.63 11.20 -4.67
N PRO A 56 -10.42 12.22 -3.81
CA PRO A 56 -10.45 13.61 -4.25
C PRO A 56 -9.29 13.90 -5.20
N SER A 57 -9.47 14.90 -6.06
CA SER A 57 -8.36 15.41 -6.88
C SER A 57 -7.31 16.08 -5.99
N HIS A 58 -6.03 15.80 -6.27
CA HIS A 58 -4.89 16.41 -5.59
C HIS A 58 -3.75 16.64 -6.60
N PRO A 59 -3.03 17.77 -6.55
CA PRO A 59 -1.92 18.04 -7.48
C PRO A 59 -0.83 16.96 -7.46
N ASP A 60 -0.54 16.42 -6.27
CA ASP A 60 0.46 15.36 -6.08
C ASP A 60 -0.14 13.94 -6.14
N SER A 61 -1.28 13.77 -6.82
CA SER A 61 -1.85 12.43 -7.06
C SER A 61 -1.05 11.69 -8.14
N SER A 62 -0.88 10.38 -7.95
CA SER A 62 -0.23 9.51 -8.93
C SER A 62 -1.27 8.71 -9.73
N ALA A 63 -0.99 8.52 -11.02
CA ALA A 63 -1.86 7.80 -11.95
C ALA A 63 -1.37 6.38 -12.29
N ILE A 64 -0.32 5.88 -11.61
CA ILE A 64 0.31 4.59 -11.98
C ILE A 64 -0.39 3.35 -11.37
N GLY A 65 -1.34 3.56 -10.46
CA GLY A 65 -2.21 2.49 -9.93
C GLY A 65 -3.27 2.07 -10.95
N SER A 66 -4.04 1.03 -10.65
CA SER A 66 -5.12 0.56 -11.54
C SER A 66 -6.29 1.54 -11.62
N GLY A 67 -6.50 2.36 -10.60
CA GLY A 67 -7.67 3.25 -10.51
C GLY A 67 -9.00 2.51 -10.33
N ASN A 68 -8.97 1.21 -10.02
CA ASN A 68 -10.15 0.39 -9.82
C ASN A 68 -10.77 0.62 -8.42
N TYR A 69 -11.41 1.77 -8.22
CA TYR A 69 -11.99 2.14 -6.93
C TYR A 69 -13.23 1.33 -6.53
N ASN A 70 -13.72 0.44 -7.40
CA ASN A 70 -14.73 -0.56 -7.03
C ASN A 70 -14.15 -1.68 -6.16
N ASN A 71 -12.83 -1.87 -6.19
CA ASN A 71 -12.12 -2.84 -5.36
C ASN A 71 -11.47 -2.12 -4.17
N ALA A 72 -12.20 -2.00 -3.06
CA ALA A 72 -11.74 -1.25 -1.91
C ALA A 72 -10.41 -1.84 -1.37
N PRO A 73 -9.34 -1.02 -1.22
CA PRO A 73 -8.06 -1.50 -0.70
C PRO A 73 -8.20 -2.19 0.65
N ARG A 74 -7.40 -3.25 0.85
CA ARG A 74 -7.40 -4.09 2.05
C ARG A 74 -6.16 -3.88 2.93
N ALA A 75 -5.09 -3.31 2.37
CA ALA A 75 -3.86 -2.97 3.06
C ALA A 75 -3.24 -1.68 2.51
N VAL A 76 -2.42 -1.03 3.32
CA VAL A 76 -1.52 0.06 2.91
C VAL A 76 -0.08 -0.43 3.06
N VAL A 77 0.67 -0.49 1.97
CA VAL A 77 2.07 -0.91 1.95
C VAL A 77 2.97 0.31 1.83
N LEU A 78 3.95 0.42 2.72
CA LEU A 78 4.82 1.59 2.88
C LEU A 78 6.26 1.23 2.54
N GLY A 79 6.77 1.83 1.46
CA GLY A 79 8.19 1.76 1.13
C GLY A 79 9.08 2.50 2.14
N GLY A 80 10.37 2.21 2.15
CA GLY A 80 11.34 2.76 3.11
C GLY A 80 11.57 4.28 3.09
N ALA A 81 10.80 5.04 2.30
CA ALA A 81 10.80 6.51 2.35
C ALA A 81 9.75 7.09 3.30
N PHE A 82 8.88 6.25 3.87
CA PHE A 82 7.87 6.65 4.85
C PHE A 82 8.39 6.32 6.25
N GLU A 83 8.67 7.37 7.02
CA GLU A 83 9.13 7.27 8.39
C GLU A 83 7.97 7.08 9.36
N GLU A 84 8.28 6.85 10.63
CA GLU A 84 7.23 6.59 11.63
C GLU A 84 6.26 7.76 11.79
N SER A 85 6.74 9.01 11.69
CA SER A 85 5.90 10.20 11.70
C SER A 85 4.96 10.26 10.50
N ASP A 86 5.44 9.94 9.30
CA ASP A 86 4.60 9.93 8.10
C ASP A 86 3.46 8.91 8.25
N ILE A 87 3.80 7.72 8.74
CA ILE A 87 2.84 6.64 8.96
C ILE A 87 1.81 7.05 10.01
N ALA A 88 2.23 7.68 11.11
CA ALA A 88 1.32 8.17 12.15
C ALA A 88 0.34 9.21 11.57
N THR A 89 0.84 10.19 10.82
CA THR A 89 0.02 11.21 10.17
C THR A 89 -1.02 10.61 9.22
N LEU A 90 -0.63 9.65 8.37
CA LEU A 90 -1.55 8.98 7.45
C LEU A 90 -2.62 8.17 8.22
N ARG A 91 -2.22 7.46 9.27
CA ARG A 91 -3.15 6.70 10.11
C ARG A 91 -4.13 7.60 10.86
N ASP A 92 -3.66 8.72 11.38
CA ASP A 92 -4.52 9.68 12.07
C ASP A 92 -5.52 10.31 11.11
N ALA A 93 -5.11 10.64 9.87
CA ALA A 93 -6.03 11.10 8.84
C ALA A 93 -7.16 10.09 8.57
N VAL A 94 -6.85 8.79 8.52
CA VAL A 94 -7.87 7.72 8.35
C VAL A 94 -8.88 7.72 9.51
N LYS A 95 -8.44 7.91 10.76
CA LYS A 95 -9.32 7.96 11.94
C LYS A 95 -10.30 9.14 11.91
N THR A 96 -9.99 10.22 11.18
CA THR A 96 -10.88 11.38 11.07
C THR A 96 -12.08 11.15 10.13
N VAL A 97 -12.04 10.10 9.29
CA VAL A 97 -13.09 9.82 8.30
C VAL A 97 -14.00 8.69 8.77
N ASN A 98 -15.26 9.03 9.04
CA ASN A 98 -16.26 8.03 9.41
C ASN A 98 -16.52 7.03 8.27
N GLY A 99 -16.60 5.75 8.62
CA GLY A 99 -16.81 4.64 7.68
C GLY A 99 -15.54 4.19 6.95
N ALA A 100 -14.38 4.76 7.24
CA ALA A 100 -13.11 4.21 6.77
C ALA A 100 -12.84 2.85 7.44
N ARG A 101 -12.54 1.83 6.63
CA ARG A 101 -12.23 0.49 7.13
C ARG A 101 -10.87 0.43 7.82
N GLY A 102 -10.72 -0.45 8.81
CA GLY A 102 -9.43 -0.80 9.38
C GLY A 102 -8.62 -1.62 8.38
N VAL A 103 -7.37 -1.25 8.11
CA VAL A 103 -6.49 -1.97 7.20
C VAL A 103 -5.11 -2.18 7.80
N ALA A 104 -4.48 -3.30 7.47
CA ALA A 104 -3.09 -3.55 7.83
C ALA A 104 -2.18 -2.50 7.18
N TRP A 105 -1.26 -1.95 7.97
CA TRP A 105 -0.21 -1.05 7.50
C TRP A 105 1.10 -1.81 7.47
N VAL A 106 1.59 -2.15 6.28
CA VAL A 106 2.78 -3.01 6.12
C VAL A 106 3.97 -2.15 5.74
N ARG A 107 4.96 -2.04 6.62
CA ARG A 107 6.17 -1.23 6.39
C ARG A 107 7.41 -2.08 6.21
N GLN A 108 8.42 -1.53 5.54
CA GLN A 108 9.70 -2.21 5.38
C GLN A 108 10.37 -2.48 6.74
N ASN A 109 10.85 -3.71 6.94
CA ASN A 109 11.70 -4.07 8.06
C ASN A 109 13.16 -3.67 7.77
N THR A 110 13.60 -2.56 8.36
CA THR A 110 14.97 -2.05 8.19
C THR A 110 16.03 -2.83 8.95
N THR A 111 15.63 -3.76 9.84
CA THR A 111 16.58 -4.66 10.53
C THR A 111 17.04 -5.82 9.64
N LEU A 112 16.29 -6.11 8.57
CA LEU A 112 16.65 -7.16 7.62
C LEU A 112 17.59 -6.61 6.53
N PRO A 113 18.63 -7.35 6.14
CA PRO A 113 19.52 -6.93 5.06
C PRO A 113 18.75 -6.63 3.77
N ALA A 114 19.12 -5.54 3.10
CA ALA A 114 18.61 -5.17 1.79
C ALA A 114 19.78 -4.64 0.93
N PRO A 115 19.78 -4.91 -0.39
CA PRO A 115 20.75 -4.30 -1.29
C PRO A 115 20.55 -2.77 -1.36
N PRO A 116 21.51 -1.99 -1.86
CA PRO A 116 21.33 -0.56 -2.08
C PRO A 116 20.11 -0.28 -2.97
N VAL A 117 19.41 0.83 -2.73
CA VAL A 117 18.23 1.24 -3.54
C VAL A 117 18.55 1.45 -5.03
N THR A 118 19.82 1.67 -5.36
CA THR A 118 20.34 1.80 -6.73
C THR A 118 20.57 0.45 -7.41
N SER A 119 20.53 -0.66 -6.66
CA SER A 119 20.72 -2.00 -7.19
C SER A 119 19.46 -2.52 -7.88
N PRO A 120 19.58 -3.21 -9.03
CA PRO A 120 18.44 -3.86 -9.68
C PRO A 120 17.81 -4.99 -8.84
N GLU A 121 18.51 -5.50 -7.83
CA GLU A 121 18.00 -6.54 -6.92
C GLU A 121 17.09 -5.99 -5.82
N TYR A 122 17.18 -4.69 -5.52
CA TYR A 122 16.34 -4.05 -4.51
C TYR A 122 14.83 -4.18 -4.79
N PRO A 123 14.31 -3.76 -5.97
CA PRO A 123 12.89 -3.88 -6.24
C PRO A 123 12.42 -5.34 -6.21
N LYS A 124 13.24 -6.30 -6.68
CA LYS A 124 12.90 -7.73 -6.64
C LYS A 124 12.72 -8.23 -5.20
N LEU A 125 13.65 -7.88 -4.31
CA LEU A 125 13.58 -8.28 -2.91
C LEU A 125 12.39 -7.63 -2.20
N MET A 126 12.15 -6.33 -2.42
CA MET A 126 11.04 -5.63 -1.80
C MET A 126 9.69 -6.17 -2.27
N THR A 127 9.52 -6.40 -3.58
CA THR A 127 8.31 -7.04 -4.12
C THR A 127 8.06 -8.40 -3.49
N ARG A 128 9.09 -9.25 -3.38
CA ARG A 128 8.94 -10.58 -2.77
C ARG A 128 8.44 -10.47 -1.32
N ARG A 129 9.09 -9.65 -0.50
CA ARG A 129 8.69 -9.44 0.89
C ARG A 129 7.28 -8.88 1.02
N THR A 130 6.92 -7.91 0.18
CA THR A 130 5.56 -7.37 0.13
C THR A 130 4.53 -8.45 -0.20
N LYS A 131 4.79 -9.30 -1.21
CA LYS A 131 3.89 -10.43 -1.54
C LYS A 131 3.73 -11.37 -0.35
N GLU A 132 4.84 -11.84 0.21
CA GLU A 132 4.86 -12.76 1.35
C GLU A 132 4.06 -12.20 2.54
N ALA A 133 4.29 -10.94 2.90
CA ALA A 133 3.60 -10.29 4.01
C ALA A 133 2.10 -10.11 3.75
N VAL A 134 1.71 -9.58 2.58
CA VAL A 134 0.30 -9.33 2.25
C VAL A 134 -0.50 -10.63 2.11
N ILE A 135 0.05 -11.65 1.45
CA ILE A 135 -0.58 -12.96 1.32
C ILE A 135 -0.75 -13.62 2.69
N LYS A 136 0.29 -13.57 3.53
CA LYS A 136 0.20 -14.09 4.90
C LYS A 136 -0.91 -13.38 5.71
N LEU A 137 -1.03 -12.06 5.60
CA LEU A 137 -2.09 -11.32 6.28
C LEU A 137 -3.48 -11.72 5.77
N ASP A 138 -3.61 -12.04 4.47
CA ASP A 138 -4.85 -12.54 3.90
C ASP A 138 -5.22 -13.92 4.47
N GLU A 139 -4.25 -14.85 4.50
CA GLU A 139 -4.39 -16.18 5.07
C GLU A 139 -4.72 -16.14 6.58
N ASP A 140 -4.11 -15.21 7.31
CA ASP A 140 -4.35 -14.98 8.74
C ASP A 140 -5.68 -14.24 9.01
N GLY A 141 -6.46 -13.89 7.98
CA GLY A 141 -7.76 -13.20 8.09
C GLY A 141 -7.67 -11.72 8.47
N LYS A 142 -6.47 -11.12 8.43
CA LYS A 142 -6.19 -9.73 8.84
C LYS A 142 -6.46 -8.68 7.76
N LEU A 143 -7.00 -9.08 6.61
CA LEU A 143 -7.34 -8.19 5.50
C LEU A 143 -8.87 -8.06 5.31
N ASP A 144 -9.66 -8.35 6.35
CA ASP A 144 -11.13 -8.31 6.31
C ASP A 144 -11.74 -6.89 6.38
N GLY A 145 -10.96 -5.89 6.81
CA GLY A 145 -11.42 -4.52 6.99
C GLY A 145 -11.59 -4.09 8.45
N THR A 146 -11.21 -4.94 9.41
CA THR A 146 -11.30 -4.65 10.85
C THR A 146 -9.94 -4.49 11.53
N TYR A 147 -8.88 -5.07 10.94
CA TYR A 147 -7.53 -5.03 11.49
C TYR A 147 -6.76 -3.80 11.03
N ASP A 148 -6.33 -2.94 11.95
CA ASP A 148 -5.63 -1.68 11.67
C ASP A 148 -4.15 -1.67 12.13
N GLY A 149 -3.58 -2.85 12.34
CA GLY A 149 -2.25 -3.02 12.93
C GLY A 149 -1.10 -2.61 12.02
N LEU A 150 0.05 -2.34 12.65
CA LEU A 150 1.32 -2.08 11.97
C LEU A 150 2.10 -3.39 11.86
N GLU A 151 2.40 -3.79 10.62
CA GLU A 151 3.05 -5.04 10.25
C GLU A 151 4.33 -4.76 9.45
N TRP A 152 5.19 -5.76 9.30
CA TRP A 152 6.50 -5.60 8.66
C TRP A 152 6.69 -6.57 7.49
N TYR A 153 7.47 -6.13 6.50
CA TYR A 153 7.94 -6.97 5.39
C TYR A 153 9.47 -6.93 5.23
#